data_AF-A0A357G2W7-F1
#
_entry.id   AF-A0A357G2W7-F1
#
_cell.length_a   1.000
_cell.length_b   1.000
_cell.length_c   1.000
_cell.angle_alpha   90.00
_cell.angle_beta   90.00
_cell.angle_gamma   90.00
#
_symmetry.space_group_name_H-M   'P 1'
#
loop_
_entity.id
_entity.type
_entity.pdbx_description
1 polymer ?
#
loop_
_entity_poly.entity_id
_entity_poly.type
_entity_poly.pdbx_seq_one_letter_code
_entity_poly.pdbx_strand_id
1 'polypeptide(L)'
;EAEEYFSEGQKGSSAMPHKRNPILTENLTGLARLVRAAVIPAMENVALWHERDISHSSVERNIAPDACVTLDFALNRMAGVIDKLLVYPDTMMENLEKMGGLVFSQAVLLALTQAGVSREDAYRMVQRNAMKVWESKGKTKFMDALLEDPEVTEKLDKGKLKGIFDYKNYTTHIDSILKRALS
;
A
#
# COMPACT_ATOMS: atom_id res chain seq x y z
N GLU A 1 0.56 -1.42 10.85
CA GLU A 1 1.11 -2.35 9.83
C GLU A 1 2.62 -2.33 9.84
N ALA A 2 3.24 -1.15 9.81
CA ALA A 2 4.68 -1.01 10.02
C ALA A 2 5.00 0.22 10.89
N GLU A 3 6.19 0.26 11.48
CA GLU A 3 6.72 1.37 12.27
C GLU A 3 8.23 1.50 12.03
N GLU A 4 8.74 2.73 11.96
CA GLU A 4 10.18 2.98 12.00
C GLU A 4 10.77 2.51 13.33
N TYR A 5 11.95 1.90 13.30
CA TYR A 5 12.61 1.45 14.52
C TYR A 5 12.85 2.63 15.49
N PHE A 6 12.32 2.49 16.70
CA PHE A 6 12.49 3.47 17.77
C PHE A 6 13.62 3.03 18.69
N SER A 7 14.76 3.72 18.62
CA SER A 7 15.96 3.37 19.38
C SER A 7 15.81 3.61 20.88
N GLU A 8 16.54 2.83 21.68
CA GLU A 8 16.57 3.01 23.13
C GLU A 8 17.07 4.43 23.48
N GLY A 9 16.33 5.14 24.33
CA GLY A 9 16.62 6.53 24.70
C GLY A 9 16.13 7.60 23.69
N GLN A 10 15.59 7.21 22.54
CA GLN A 10 14.96 8.14 21.60
C GLN A 10 13.73 8.80 22.25
N LYS A 11 13.55 10.11 22.01
CA LYS A 11 12.34 10.85 22.41
C LYS A 11 11.53 11.17 21.18
N GLY A 12 10.28 10.70 21.12
CA GLY A 12 9.39 10.99 19.99
C GLY A 12 8.61 12.30 20.11
N SER A 13 8.55 12.90 21.31
CA SER A 13 8.02 14.24 21.59
C SER A 13 8.54 14.75 22.93
N SER A 14 8.56 16.07 23.11
CA SER A 14 8.90 16.71 24.39
C SER A 14 7.83 16.49 25.47
N ALA A 15 6.56 16.33 25.08
CA ALA A 15 5.42 16.31 26.01
C ALA A 15 4.59 15.01 25.98
N MET A 16 4.79 14.14 24.97
CA MET A 16 3.97 12.95 24.75
C MET A 16 4.84 11.69 24.65
N PRO A 17 5.03 10.95 25.76
CA PRO A 17 5.92 9.77 25.81
C PRO A 17 5.51 8.61 24.89
N HIS A 18 4.22 8.53 24.53
CA HIS A 18 3.70 7.50 23.63
C HIS A 18 3.92 7.82 22.14
N LYS A 19 4.41 9.01 21.80
CA LYS A 19 4.50 9.46 20.41
C LYS A 19 5.65 8.72 19.72
N ARG A 20 5.32 7.94 18.70
CA ARG A 20 6.28 7.33 17.77
C ARG A 20 5.96 7.85 16.37
N ASN A 21 6.88 8.63 15.81
CA ASN A 21 6.68 9.30 14.52
C ASN A 21 7.66 8.75 13.49
N PRO A 22 7.27 8.70 12.22
CA PRO A 22 8.12 8.27 11.14
C PRO A 22 9.05 9.42 10.67
N ILE A 23 9.87 9.97 11.58
CA ILE A 23 10.67 11.18 11.32
C ILE A 23 11.73 10.98 10.25
N LEU A 24 12.22 9.75 10.05
CA LEU A 24 13.25 9.48 9.05
C LEU A 24 12.64 9.51 7.65
N THR A 25 11.46 8.93 7.46
CA THR A 25 10.74 8.96 6.17
C THR A 25 10.07 10.32 5.89
N GLU A 26 9.65 11.05 6.92
CA GLU A 26 9.27 12.47 6.80
C GLU A 26 10.45 13.30 6.27
N ASN A 27 11.65 13.09 6.83
CA ASN A 27 12.85 13.75 6.34
C ASN A 27 13.18 13.35 4.89
N LEU A 28 13.14 12.06 4.55
CA LEU A 28 13.36 11.57 3.18
C LEU A 28 12.41 12.21 2.16
N THR A 29 11.14 12.43 2.55
CA THR A 29 10.16 13.15 1.73
C THR A 29 10.62 14.59 1.42
N GLY A 30 11.20 15.27 2.41
CA GLY A 30 11.80 16.60 2.25
C GLY A 30 13.01 16.59 1.31
N LEU A 31 13.95 15.67 1.52
CA LEU A 31 15.16 15.54 0.68
C LEU A 31 14.81 15.27 -0.78
N ALA A 32 13.78 14.45 -1.03
CA ALA A 32 13.31 14.19 -2.39
C ALA A 32 12.80 15.47 -3.10
N ARG A 33 12.26 16.45 -2.35
CA ARG A 33 11.88 17.76 -2.92
C ARG A 33 13.11 18.55 -3.34
N LEU A 34 14.18 18.53 -2.54
CA LEU A 34 15.44 19.22 -2.86
C LEU A 34 16.13 18.60 -4.09
N VAL A 35 16.23 17.27 -4.15
CA VAL A 35 16.81 16.59 -5.32
C VAL A 35 16.04 16.92 -6.60
N ARG A 36 14.70 16.94 -6.55
CA ARG A 36 13.88 17.33 -7.70
C ARG A 36 14.04 18.81 -8.09
N ALA A 37 14.34 19.70 -7.15
CA ALA A 37 14.54 21.12 -7.44
C ALA A 37 15.76 21.36 -8.34
N ALA A 38 16.74 20.45 -8.37
CA ALA A 38 17.88 20.52 -9.29
C ALA A 38 17.51 20.23 -10.76
N VAL A 39 16.35 19.60 -11.03
CA VAL A 39 15.96 19.17 -12.39
C VAL A 39 15.72 20.35 -13.32
N ILE A 40 14.95 21.35 -12.88
CA ILE A 40 14.62 22.52 -13.71
C ILE A 40 15.89 23.26 -14.17
N PRO A 41 16.76 23.74 -13.27
CA PRO A 41 17.98 24.44 -13.68
C PRO A 41 18.94 23.55 -14.48
N ALA A 42 19.00 22.24 -14.22
CA ALA A 42 19.77 21.31 -15.06
C ALA A 42 19.23 21.22 -16.50
N MET A 43 17.90 21.24 -16.68
CA MET A 43 17.27 21.23 -18.00
C MET A 43 17.46 22.56 -18.73
N GLU A 44 17.42 23.68 -18.01
CA GLU A 44 17.69 25.02 -18.58
C GLU A 44 19.13 25.15 -19.07
N ASN A 45 20.09 24.44 -18.47
CA ASN A 45 21.49 24.41 -18.89
C ASN A 45 21.75 23.74 -20.26
N VAL A 46 20.76 23.08 -20.87
CA VAL A 46 20.96 22.30 -22.10
C VAL A 46 21.11 23.18 -23.35
N ALA A 47 20.35 24.27 -23.46
CA ALA A 47 20.24 25.08 -24.67
C ALA A 47 21.33 26.17 -24.75
N LEU A 48 22.61 25.76 -24.68
CA LEU A 48 23.75 26.67 -24.77
C LEU A 48 23.91 27.28 -26.16
N TRP A 49 24.51 28.46 -26.24
CA TRP A 49 24.66 29.21 -27.49
C TRP A 49 25.89 28.74 -28.29
N HIS A 50 25.68 28.42 -29.58
CA HIS A 50 26.71 28.01 -30.55
C HIS A 50 27.61 26.87 -30.03
N GLU A 51 28.94 27.05 -30.02
CA GLU A 51 29.89 26.04 -29.55
C GLU A 51 29.88 25.88 -28.02
N ARG A 52 29.51 26.94 -27.27
CA ARG A 52 29.22 26.98 -25.83
C ARG A 52 29.13 28.41 -25.30
N ASP A 53 28.30 28.60 -24.28
CA ASP A 53 28.47 29.64 -23.26
C ASP A 53 28.72 29.00 -21.88
N ILE A 54 29.07 29.81 -20.87
CA ILE A 54 29.51 29.32 -19.55
C ILE A 54 28.45 29.49 -18.45
N SER A 55 27.21 29.88 -18.79
CA SER A 55 26.14 30.15 -17.81
C SER A 55 25.85 28.93 -16.92
N HIS A 56 25.89 27.72 -17.50
CA HIS A 56 25.70 26.45 -16.78
C HIS A 56 26.69 26.25 -15.62
N SER A 57 27.91 26.81 -15.69
CA SER A 57 28.95 26.54 -14.69
C SER A 57 28.60 27.07 -13.29
N SER A 58 27.95 28.23 -13.18
CA SER A 58 27.53 28.76 -11.87
C SER A 58 26.39 27.94 -11.27
N VAL A 59 25.47 27.46 -12.11
CA VAL A 59 24.37 26.59 -11.72
C VAL A 59 24.89 25.23 -11.25
N GLU A 60 25.74 24.57 -12.04
CA GLU A 60 26.27 23.24 -11.75
C GLU A 60 27.13 23.20 -10.49
N ARG A 61 27.84 24.28 -10.17
CA ARG A 61 28.59 24.42 -8.90
C ARG A 61 27.70 24.31 -7.66
N ASN A 62 26.41 24.61 -7.79
CA ASN A 62 25.44 24.47 -6.71
C ASN A 62 24.69 23.14 -6.84
N ILE A 63 24.01 22.91 -7.96
CA ILE A 63 23.08 21.80 -8.07
C ILE A 63 23.77 20.42 -8.13
N ALA A 64 24.97 20.32 -8.70
CA ALA A 64 25.64 19.03 -8.84
C ALA A 64 26.11 18.47 -7.48
N PRO A 65 26.90 19.18 -6.65
CA PRO A 65 27.28 18.66 -5.34
C PRO A 65 26.06 18.48 -4.43
N ASP A 66 25.14 19.45 -4.40
CA ASP A 66 24.00 19.40 -3.49
C ASP A 66 23.07 18.24 -3.82
N ALA A 67 22.76 17.99 -5.10
CA ALA A 67 21.93 16.86 -5.50
C ALA A 67 22.61 15.52 -5.21
N CYS A 68 23.91 15.38 -5.52
CA CYS A 68 24.65 14.14 -5.27
C CYS A 68 24.76 13.81 -3.78
N VAL A 69 25.19 14.76 -2.94
CA VAL A 69 25.34 14.55 -1.49
C VAL A 69 23.99 14.31 -0.83
N THR A 70 22.95 15.07 -1.22
CA THR A 70 21.60 14.89 -0.68
C THR A 70 21.04 13.51 -1.03
N LEU A 71 21.23 13.06 -2.27
CA LEU A 71 20.74 11.75 -2.70
C LEU A 71 21.51 10.61 -2.03
N ASP A 72 22.83 10.70 -1.93
CA ASP A 72 23.66 9.71 -1.23
C ASP A 72 23.20 9.53 0.23
N PHE A 73 23.01 10.64 0.94
CA PHE A 73 22.48 10.63 2.30
C PHE A 73 21.08 10.02 2.38
N ALA A 74 20.19 10.39 1.45
CA ALA A 74 18.83 9.85 1.40
C ALA A 74 18.81 8.33 1.16
N LEU A 75 19.68 7.82 0.28
CA LEU A 75 19.78 6.39 -0.02
C LEU A 75 20.29 5.60 1.20
N ASN A 76 21.38 6.05 1.83
CA ASN A 76 21.91 5.41 3.04
C ASN A 76 20.89 5.42 4.19
N ARG A 77 20.18 6.54 4.38
CA ARG A 77 19.11 6.64 5.38
C ARG A 77 17.94 5.70 5.06
N MET A 78 17.48 5.67 3.82
CA MET A 78 16.38 4.79 3.40
C MET A 78 16.76 3.32 3.60
N ALA A 79 17.98 2.92 3.23
CA ALA A 79 18.47 1.56 3.46
C ALA A 79 18.41 1.20 4.96
N GLY A 80 18.86 2.09 5.83
CA GLY A 80 18.76 1.89 7.28
C GLY A 80 17.33 1.84 7.83
N VAL A 81 16.40 2.60 7.24
CA VAL A 81 14.97 2.52 7.58
C VAL A 81 14.40 1.14 7.22
N ILE A 82 14.65 0.67 6.00
CA ILE A 82 14.13 -0.62 5.52
C ILE A 82 14.75 -1.79 6.29
N ASP A 83 16.06 -1.76 6.55
CA ASP A 83 16.77 -2.80 7.31
C ASP A 83 16.19 -3.02 8.71
N LYS A 84 15.72 -1.95 9.35
CA LYS A 84 15.20 -1.98 10.73
C LYS A 84 13.68 -1.85 10.82
N LEU A 85 12.98 -1.80 9.70
CA LEU A 85 11.55 -1.53 9.68
C LEU A 85 10.80 -2.62 10.46
N LEU A 86 10.03 -2.21 11.46
CA LEU A 86 9.19 -3.14 12.21
C LEU A 86 7.93 -3.40 11.40
N VAL A 87 7.66 -4.68 11.11
CA VAL A 87 6.46 -5.13 10.38
C VAL A 87 5.57 -5.91 11.36
N TYR A 88 4.27 -5.64 11.33
CA TYR A 88 3.28 -6.24 12.23
C TYR A 88 2.24 -7.05 11.43
N PRO A 89 2.52 -8.32 11.10
CA PRO A 89 1.61 -9.18 10.35
C PRO A 89 0.23 -9.31 10.98
N ASP A 90 0.16 -9.40 12.32
CA ASP A 90 -1.12 -9.52 13.03
C ASP A 90 -1.98 -8.27 12.83
N THR A 91 -1.39 -7.08 12.93
CA THR A 91 -2.10 -5.82 12.65
C THR A 91 -2.53 -5.70 11.18
N MET A 92 -1.72 -6.22 10.24
CA MET A 92 -2.12 -6.26 8.82
C MET A 92 -3.35 -7.16 8.63
N MET A 93 -3.37 -8.33 9.27
CA MET A 93 -4.51 -9.26 9.22
C MET A 93 -5.75 -8.66 9.90
N GLU A 94 -5.58 -8.07 11.08
CA GLU A 94 -6.66 -7.37 11.78
C GLU A 94 -7.27 -6.26 10.91
N ASN A 95 -6.43 -5.43 10.26
CA ASN A 95 -6.88 -4.38 9.35
C ASN A 95 -7.68 -4.94 8.17
N LEU A 96 -7.22 -6.04 7.58
CA LEU A 96 -7.89 -6.72 6.48
C LEU A 96 -9.27 -7.26 6.90
N GLU A 97 -9.39 -7.73 8.14
CA GLU A 97 -10.60 -8.29 8.73
C GLU A 97 -11.53 -7.25 9.37
N LYS A 98 -11.12 -5.97 9.47
CA LYS A 98 -11.91 -4.89 10.11
C LYS A 98 -13.32 -4.77 9.57
N MET A 99 -13.50 -5.03 8.27
CA MET A 99 -14.79 -4.96 7.60
C MET A 99 -15.39 -6.35 7.37
N GLY A 100 -15.13 -7.31 8.26
CA GLY A 100 -15.81 -8.60 8.31
C GLY A 100 -15.75 -9.41 7.02
N GLY A 101 -14.65 -9.32 6.26
CA GLY A 101 -14.48 -10.06 5.01
C GLY A 101 -15.10 -9.41 3.76
N LEU A 102 -15.48 -8.12 3.78
CA LEU A 102 -15.97 -7.42 2.58
C LEU A 102 -14.99 -7.45 1.39
N VAL A 103 -13.70 -7.64 1.64
CA VAL A 103 -12.66 -7.81 0.61
C VAL A 103 -12.96 -8.99 -0.34
N PHE A 104 -13.73 -9.99 0.10
CA PHE A 104 -14.14 -11.14 -0.72
C PHE A 104 -15.36 -10.88 -1.61
N SER A 105 -15.98 -9.70 -1.56
CA SER A 105 -17.21 -9.36 -2.31
C SER A 105 -17.12 -9.62 -3.81
N GLN A 106 -16.00 -9.24 -4.44
CA GLN A 106 -15.77 -9.52 -5.86
C GLN A 106 -15.70 -11.03 -6.15
N ALA A 107 -15.03 -11.80 -5.28
CA ALA A 107 -14.90 -13.24 -5.46
C ALA A 107 -16.25 -13.96 -5.32
N VAL A 108 -17.10 -13.52 -4.39
CA VAL A 108 -18.49 -14.02 -4.26
C VAL A 108 -19.31 -13.68 -5.49
N LEU A 109 -19.21 -12.45 -6.01
CA LEU A 109 -19.91 -12.04 -7.23
C LEU A 109 -19.52 -12.93 -8.41
N LEU A 110 -18.22 -13.16 -8.61
CA LEU A 110 -17.72 -14.02 -9.68
C LEU A 110 -18.22 -15.46 -9.53
N ALA A 111 -18.19 -16.01 -8.30
CA ALA A 111 -18.70 -17.35 -8.03
C ALA A 111 -20.20 -17.48 -8.36
N LEU A 112 -21.03 -16.48 -8.03
CA LEU A 112 -22.45 -16.45 -8.40
C LEU A 112 -22.63 -16.43 -9.91
N THR A 113 -21.86 -15.62 -10.64
CA THR A 113 -21.94 -15.59 -12.11
C THR A 113 -21.51 -16.91 -12.75
N GLN A 114 -20.48 -17.57 -12.20
CA GLN A 114 -20.05 -18.90 -12.63
C GLN A 114 -21.09 -20.00 -12.31
N ALA A 115 -21.92 -19.79 -11.29
CA ALA A 115 -23.06 -20.64 -10.96
C ALA A 115 -24.32 -20.35 -11.81
N GLY A 116 -24.21 -19.48 -12.83
CA GLY A 116 -25.30 -19.19 -13.78
C GLY A 116 -26.20 -18.03 -13.39
N VAL A 117 -25.87 -17.26 -12.35
CA VAL A 117 -26.60 -16.03 -11.99
C VAL A 117 -26.23 -14.90 -12.94
N SER A 118 -27.21 -14.09 -13.36
CA SER A 118 -26.92 -12.89 -14.15
C SER A 118 -25.99 -11.95 -13.37
N ARG A 119 -25.14 -11.19 -14.06
CA ARG A 119 -24.22 -10.26 -13.38
C ARG A 119 -24.97 -9.22 -12.55
N GLU A 120 -26.11 -8.77 -13.03
CA GLU A 120 -26.97 -7.79 -12.35
C GLU A 120 -27.57 -8.38 -11.06
N ASP A 121 -28.12 -9.60 -11.12
CA ASP A 121 -28.66 -10.27 -9.94
C ASP A 121 -27.56 -10.61 -8.92
N ALA A 122 -26.40 -11.10 -9.39
CA ALA A 122 -25.24 -11.38 -8.53
C ALA A 122 -24.76 -10.11 -7.82
N TYR A 123 -24.73 -8.98 -8.53
CA TYR A 123 -24.40 -7.68 -7.93
C TYR A 123 -25.40 -7.29 -6.86
N ARG A 124 -26.72 -7.39 -7.13
CA ARG A 124 -27.78 -7.09 -6.16
C ARG A 124 -27.67 -7.95 -4.90
N MET A 125 -27.44 -9.26 -5.05
CA MET A 125 -27.28 -10.21 -3.95
C MET A 125 -26.04 -9.90 -3.10
N VAL A 126 -24.90 -9.62 -3.73
CA VAL A 126 -23.66 -9.28 -3.02
C VAL A 126 -23.79 -7.93 -2.32
N GLN A 127 -24.33 -6.92 -3.00
CA GLN A 127 -24.46 -5.57 -2.48
C GLN A 127 -25.33 -5.54 -1.22
N ARG A 128 -26.52 -6.17 -1.23
CA ARG A 128 -27.40 -6.14 -0.06
C ARG A 128 -26.77 -6.78 1.18
N ASN A 129 -25.99 -7.85 1.01
CA ASN A 129 -25.30 -8.50 2.13
C ASN A 129 -24.06 -7.72 2.56
N ALA A 130 -23.35 -7.11 1.62
CA ALA A 130 -22.23 -6.23 1.93
C ALA A 130 -22.67 -4.99 2.72
N MET A 131 -23.83 -4.42 2.40
CA MET A 131 -24.40 -3.28 3.12
C MET A 131 -24.72 -3.59 4.57
N LYS A 132 -25.25 -4.79 4.89
CA LYS A 132 -25.46 -5.24 6.28
C LYS A 132 -24.15 -5.19 7.09
N VAL A 133 -23.06 -5.67 6.50
CA VAL A 133 -21.73 -5.66 7.13
C VAL A 133 -21.23 -4.24 7.32
N TRP A 134 -21.39 -3.39 6.31
CA TRP A 134 -21.00 -1.99 6.34
C TRP A 134 -21.72 -1.21 7.45
N GLU A 135 -23.04 -1.34 7.52
CA GLU A 135 -23.89 -0.70 8.55
C GLU A 135 -23.56 -1.19 9.95
N SER A 136 -23.23 -2.47 10.10
CA SER A 136 -22.77 -3.05 11.37
C SER A 136 -21.33 -2.66 11.75
N LYS A 137 -20.61 -1.94 10.87
CA LYS A 137 -19.18 -1.60 10.99
C LYS A 137 -18.30 -2.84 11.19
N GLY A 138 -18.55 -3.90 10.41
CA GLY A 138 -17.76 -5.14 10.45
C GLY A 138 -18.08 -6.08 11.60
N LYS A 139 -19.09 -5.78 12.43
CA LYS A 139 -19.56 -6.67 13.51
C LYS A 139 -20.23 -7.93 12.95
N THR A 140 -21.07 -7.77 11.93
CA THR A 140 -21.59 -8.89 11.14
C THR A 140 -20.52 -9.32 10.16
N LYS A 141 -20.22 -10.62 10.07
CA LYS A 141 -19.31 -11.15 9.05
C LYS A 141 -20.05 -11.30 7.72
N PHE A 142 -19.37 -10.98 6.63
CA PHE A 142 -19.93 -11.05 5.28
C PHE A 142 -20.32 -12.47 4.90
N MET A 143 -19.51 -13.46 5.29
CA MET A 143 -19.84 -14.87 5.10
C MET A 143 -21.14 -15.26 5.81
N ASP A 144 -21.36 -14.79 7.04
CA ASP A 144 -22.58 -15.11 7.80
C ASP A 144 -23.81 -14.47 7.14
N ALA A 145 -23.70 -13.19 6.72
CA ALA A 145 -24.76 -12.51 5.99
C ALA A 145 -25.15 -13.22 4.68
N LEU A 146 -24.18 -13.80 3.96
CA LEU A 146 -24.42 -14.59 2.75
C LEU A 146 -25.05 -15.95 3.05
N LEU A 147 -24.66 -16.61 4.15
CA LEU A 147 -25.22 -17.90 4.57
C LEU A 147 -26.68 -17.78 5.03
N GLU A 148 -27.09 -16.61 5.49
CA GLU A 148 -28.48 -16.30 5.85
C GLU A 148 -29.33 -15.89 4.64
N ASP A 149 -28.74 -15.71 3.45
CA ASP A 149 -29.44 -15.29 2.25
C ASP A 149 -29.88 -16.49 1.40
N PRO A 150 -31.19 -16.77 1.27
CA PRO A 150 -31.68 -17.93 0.52
C PRO A 150 -31.32 -17.87 -0.97
N GLU A 151 -31.34 -16.69 -1.61
CA GLU A 151 -31.02 -16.59 -3.04
C GLU A 151 -29.54 -16.88 -3.31
N VAL A 152 -28.66 -16.56 -2.34
CA VAL A 152 -27.23 -16.90 -2.43
C VAL A 152 -27.01 -18.38 -2.17
N THR A 153 -27.59 -18.92 -1.09
CA THR A 153 -27.38 -20.32 -0.68
C THR A 153 -28.02 -21.35 -1.60
N GLU A 154 -29.04 -20.97 -2.38
CA GLU A 154 -29.58 -21.80 -3.46
C GLU A 154 -28.56 -22.01 -4.60
N LYS A 155 -27.67 -21.04 -4.83
CA LYS A 155 -26.69 -21.08 -5.94
C LYS A 155 -25.31 -21.53 -5.49
N LEU A 156 -24.91 -21.15 -4.28
CA LEU A 156 -23.62 -21.49 -3.69
C LEU A 156 -23.85 -22.19 -2.35
N ASP A 157 -23.51 -23.47 -2.29
CA ASP A 157 -23.56 -24.22 -1.04
C ASP A 157 -22.54 -23.67 0.00
N LYS A 158 -22.73 -24.07 1.26
CA LYS A 158 -21.88 -23.65 2.39
C LYS A 158 -20.40 -23.98 2.19
N GLY A 159 -20.09 -25.09 1.52
CA GLY A 159 -18.70 -25.50 1.24
C GLY A 159 -18.04 -24.56 0.24
N LYS A 160 -18.73 -24.27 -0.87
CA LYS A 160 -18.27 -23.31 -1.89
C LYS A 160 -18.10 -21.92 -1.31
N LEU A 161 -19.07 -21.43 -0.53
CA LEU A 161 -18.96 -20.13 0.13
C LEU A 161 -17.73 -20.08 1.05
N LYS A 162 -17.54 -21.07 1.92
CA LYS A 162 -16.35 -21.11 2.79
C LYS A 162 -15.03 -21.10 2.02
N GLY A 163 -14.95 -21.81 0.89
CA GLY A 163 -13.75 -21.85 0.06
C GLY A 163 -13.39 -20.50 -0.59
N ILE A 164 -14.37 -19.62 -0.78
CA ILE A 164 -14.13 -18.26 -1.31
C ILE A 164 -13.41 -17.39 -0.27
N PHE A 165 -13.74 -17.56 1.02
CA PHE A 165 -13.16 -16.80 2.14
C PHE A 165 -11.81 -17.38 2.59
N ASP A 166 -10.94 -17.73 1.64
CA ASP A 166 -9.56 -18.14 1.90
C ASP A 166 -8.58 -17.13 1.25
N TYR A 167 -7.76 -16.49 2.08
CA TYR A 167 -6.75 -15.53 1.63
C TYR A 167 -5.66 -16.16 0.75
N LYS A 168 -5.44 -17.48 0.83
CA LYS A 168 -4.46 -18.17 -0.01
C LYS A 168 -4.73 -17.96 -1.50
N ASN A 169 -6.00 -17.84 -1.88
CA ASN A 169 -6.41 -17.57 -3.26
C ASN A 169 -5.78 -16.28 -3.82
N TYR A 170 -5.58 -15.26 -2.98
CA TYR A 170 -4.96 -13.98 -3.37
C TYR A 170 -3.43 -14.03 -3.41
N THR A 171 -2.83 -15.10 -2.87
CA THR A 171 -1.38 -15.29 -2.81
C THR A 171 -0.85 -16.32 -3.81
N THR A 172 -1.72 -16.94 -4.61
CA THR A 172 -1.41 -18.03 -5.56
C THR A 172 -0.23 -17.75 -6.50
N HIS A 173 0.00 -16.48 -6.84
CA HIS A 173 1.04 -16.08 -7.80
C HIS A 173 2.25 -15.39 -7.17
N ILE A 174 2.37 -15.36 -5.84
CA ILE A 174 3.49 -14.69 -5.15
C ILE A 174 4.84 -15.24 -5.62
N ASP A 175 5.02 -16.56 -5.67
CA ASP A 175 6.30 -17.17 -6.05
C ASP A 175 6.74 -16.78 -7.47
N SER A 176 5.79 -16.69 -8.40
CA SER A 176 6.05 -16.26 -9.79
C SER A 176 6.49 -14.80 -9.85
N ILE A 177 5.85 -13.93 -9.05
CA ILE A 177 6.20 -12.51 -8.96
C ILE A 177 7.59 -12.33 -8.33
N LEU A 178 7.86 -13.01 -7.20
CA LEU A 178 9.16 -12.95 -6.53
C LEU A 178 10.28 -13.46 -7.42
N LYS A 179 10.06 -14.58 -8.11
CA LYS A 179 11.03 -15.12 -9.06
C LYS A 179 11.37 -14.10 -10.14
N ARG A 180 10.38 -13.43 -10.74
CA ARG A 180 10.62 -12.43 -11.80
C ARG A 180 11.31 -11.17 -11.30
N ALA A 181 11.09 -10.78 -10.04
CA ALA A 181 11.63 -9.54 -9.48
C ALA A 181 13.07 -9.71 -8.94
N LEU A 182 13.43 -10.92 -8.50
CA LEU A 182 14.72 -11.22 -7.85
C LEU A 182 15.68 -12.03 -8.73
N SER A 183 15.25 -12.51 -9.90
CA SER A 183 16.10 -13.13 -10.92
C SER A 183 16.68 -12.09 -11.87
#